data_AF-A0A0T2MD24-F1
#
_entry.id   AF-A0A0T2MD24-F1
#
_cell.length_a   1.000
_cell.length_b   1.000
_cell.length_c   1.000
_cell.angle_alpha   90.00
_cell.angle_beta   90.00
_cell.angle_gamma   90.00
#
_symmetry.space_group_name_H-M   'P 1'
#
loop_
_entity.id
_entity.type
_entity.pdbx_description
1 polymer ?
#
loop_
_entity_poly.entity_id
_entity_poly.type
_entity_poly.pdbx_seq_one_letter_code
_entity_poly.pdbx_strand_id
1 'polypeptide(L)'
;MAYVFMNDPATGNVAVFEENGTSGDPEDPNSTRNAPLNDPVTHLAKVRFHNAFDYYQVDSDTSGIVVNHALVASASTAVSSQPVITRVGQVVKTNINLLAHGLPYAPAYMIVSNDGLIGQSSLIQVASGRSRRVSPWANSTHIGLLDVGISSASSLAALSKTYRVIVFKQPVETDSYMADIDLDAGVLSMGYGKWRGDLKQLRQAVLADASPFDVPLGRTSDIRNGTSRTVLADGTVFTSSGYDGSFAGSASIQCSVE
;
A
#
# COMPACT_ATOMS: atom_id res chain seq x y z
N MET A 1 -9.03 -30.53 9.31
CA MET A 1 -7.90 -29.61 9.46
C MET A 1 -7.95 -29.08 10.88
N ALA A 2 -6.89 -29.26 11.66
CA ALA A 2 -6.85 -28.78 13.05
C ALA A 2 -6.16 -27.41 13.07
N TYR A 3 -6.79 -26.44 13.73
CA TYR A 3 -6.14 -25.19 14.10
C TYR A 3 -5.40 -25.40 15.41
N VAL A 4 -4.14 -25.02 15.44
CA VAL A 4 -3.25 -25.15 16.59
C VAL A 4 -2.92 -23.76 17.10
N PHE A 5 -3.06 -23.57 18.41
CA PHE A 5 -2.44 -22.48 19.14
C PHE A 5 -1.22 -23.02 19.87
N MET A 6 -0.04 -22.47 19.60
CA MET A 6 1.20 -22.95 20.19
C MET A 6 2.12 -21.79 20.55
N ASN A 7 2.91 -22.02 21.59
CA ASN A 7 4.00 -21.16 22.03
C ASN A 7 5.30 -21.98 22.04
N ASP A 8 6.34 -21.45 21.43
CA ASP A 8 7.69 -21.95 21.57
C ASP A 8 8.43 -21.16 22.65
N PRO A 9 8.66 -21.71 23.85
CA PRO A 9 9.34 -21.01 24.94
C PRO A 9 10.81 -20.69 24.64
N ALA A 10 11.44 -21.38 23.67
CA ALA A 10 12.84 -21.15 23.32
C ALA A 10 12.99 -19.89 22.45
N THR A 11 12.05 -19.64 21.54
CA THR A 11 12.08 -18.50 20.62
C THR A 11 11.15 -17.37 21.03
N GLY A 12 10.17 -17.64 21.89
CA GLY A 12 9.08 -16.73 22.23
C GLY A 12 8.06 -16.56 21.11
N ASN A 13 8.11 -17.40 20.07
CA ASN A 13 7.16 -17.37 18.97
C ASN A 13 5.81 -17.90 19.44
N VAL A 14 4.74 -17.20 19.02
CA VAL A 14 3.37 -17.59 19.30
C VAL A 14 2.52 -17.41 18.06
N ALA A 15 1.75 -18.45 17.75
CA ALA A 15 0.98 -18.51 16.53
C ALA A 15 -0.33 -19.27 16.68
N VAL A 16 -1.31 -18.87 15.86
CA VAL A 16 -2.46 -19.69 15.49
C VAL A 16 -2.25 -20.12 14.05
N PHE A 17 -2.20 -21.42 13.78
CA PHE A 17 -1.91 -21.94 12.45
C PHE A 17 -2.58 -23.28 12.16
N GLU A 18 -2.61 -23.64 10.89
CA GLU A 18 -2.97 -24.97 10.42
C GLU A 18 -1.74 -25.87 10.37
N GLU A 19 -1.86 -27.09 10.89
CA GLU A 19 -0.74 -28.03 10.92
C GLU A 19 -0.13 -28.30 9.54
N ASN A 20 1.19 -28.42 9.50
CA ASN A 20 1.95 -28.73 8.31
C ASN A 20 2.03 -30.25 8.05
N GLY A 21 0.86 -30.84 7.77
CA GLY A 21 0.72 -32.30 7.61
C GLY A 21 0.56 -33.00 8.95
N THR A 22 0.77 -34.32 8.98
CA THR A 22 0.52 -35.18 10.16
C THR A 22 1.79 -35.80 10.75
N SER A 23 2.98 -35.43 10.25
CA SER A 23 4.26 -36.00 10.68
C SER A 23 4.87 -35.21 11.84
N GLY A 24 5.33 -35.93 12.86
CA GLY A 24 5.97 -35.35 14.05
C GLY A 24 5.04 -35.27 15.26
N ASP A 25 5.63 -34.93 16.40
CA ASP A 25 4.93 -34.76 17.68
C ASP A 25 4.10 -33.46 17.67
N PRO A 26 2.78 -33.53 17.91
CA PRO A 26 1.92 -32.33 17.97
C PRO A 26 2.29 -31.38 19.10
N GLU A 27 2.96 -31.85 20.16
CA GLU A 27 3.33 -31.03 21.31
C GLU A 27 4.74 -30.42 21.20
N ASP A 28 5.57 -30.88 20.25
CA ASP A 28 6.92 -30.36 20.01
C ASP A 28 6.88 -29.14 19.07
N PRO A 29 7.23 -27.92 19.54
CA PRO A 29 7.27 -26.71 18.70
C PRO A 29 8.21 -26.80 17.49
N ASN A 30 9.20 -27.69 17.54
CA ASN A 30 10.20 -27.85 16.48
C ASN A 30 9.84 -28.98 15.49
N SER A 31 8.71 -29.66 15.68
CA SER A 31 8.30 -30.74 14.80
C SER A 31 7.88 -30.23 13.41
N THR A 32 8.02 -31.07 12.40
CA THR A 32 7.71 -30.70 11.00
C THR A 32 6.26 -30.21 10.80
N ARG A 33 5.30 -30.72 11.58
CA ARG A 33 3.90 -30.30 11.55
C ARG A 33 3.68 -28.92 12.17
N ASN A 34 4.58 -28.48 13.06
CA ASN A 34 4.53 -27.17 13.72
C ASN A 34 5.42 -26.13 13.05
N ALA A 35 5.99 -26.43 11.88
CA ALA A 35 6.83 -25.51 11.10
C ALA A 35 6.29 -24.07 10.94
N PRO A 36 4.96 -23.81 10.79
CA PRO A 36 4.45 -22.43 10.71
C PRO A 36 4.70 -21.57 11.95
N LEU A 37 5.01 -22.17 13.11
CA LEU A 37 5.35 -21.45 14.34
C LEU A 37 6.76 -20.84 14.29
N ASN A 38 7.72 -21.51 13.68
CA ASN A 38 9.13 -21.08 13.68
C ASN A 38 9.63 -20.65 12.30
N ASP A 39 8.86 -20.92 11.25
CA ASP A 39 9.07 -20.41 9.90
C ASP A 39 7.73 -19.95 9.28
N PRO A 40 7.13 -18.87 9.82
CA PRO A 40 5.80 -18.42 9.40
C PRO A 40 5.79 -17.84 7.97
N VAL A 41 6.92 -17.32 7.48
CA VAL A 41 7.01 -16.67 6.17
C VAL A 41 6.89 -17.71 5.04
N THR A 42 7.59 -18.84 5.16
CA THR A 42 7.51 -19.90 4.14
C THR A 42 6.19 -20.68 4.21
N HIS A 43 5.48 -20.62 5.35
CA HIS A 43 4.20 -21.27 5.59
C HIS A 43 3.02 -20.29 5.70
N LEU A 44 3.12 -19.10 5.08
CA LEU A 44 2.15 -18.01 5.26
C LEU A 44 0.69 -18.43 5.06
N ALA A 45 0.41 -19.31 4.09
CA ALA A 45 -0.94 -19.82 3.81
C ALA A 45 -1.59 -20.55 4.99
N LYS A 46 -0.78 -21.11 5.90
CA LYS A 46 -1.20 -21.86 7.08
C LYS A 46 -1.27 -21.00 8.33
N VAL A 47 -0.69 -19.80 8.31
CA VAL A 47 -0.72 -18.88 9.46
C VAL A 47 -2.07 -18.16 9.49
N ARG A 48 -2.67 -18.09 10.67
CA ARG A 48 -3.86 -17.28 10.97
C ARG A 48 -3.50 -16.12 11.89
N PHE A 49 -2.53 -16.33 12.78
CA PHE A 49 -1.91 -15.32 13.62
C PHE A 49 -0.46 -15.72 13.89
N HIS A 50 0.44 -14.75 13.95
CA HIS A 50 1.83 -14.93 14.39
C HIS A 50 2.36 -13.63 15.04
N ASN A 51 2.98 -13.70 16.21
CA ASN A 51 3.47 -12.52 16.94
C ASN A 51 4.65 -11.80 16.25
N ALA A 52 5.32 -12.46 15.31
CA ALA A 52 6.36 -11.86 14.46
C ALA A 52 5.83 -10.98 13.30
N PHE A 53 4.53 -11.00 12.99
CA PHE A 53 3.97 -10.19 11.91
C PHE A 53 3.45 -8.83 12.39
N ASP A 54 3.43 -7.88 11.46
CA ASP A 54 2.75 -6.59 11.61
C ASP A 54 1.31 -6.72 11.09
N TYR A 55 0.36 -6.22 11.88
CA TYR A 55 -1.07 -6.26 11.58
C TYR A 55 -1.57 -4.95 10.97
N TYR A 56 -0.67 -4.05 10.57
CA TYR A 56 -0.97 -2.79 9.89
C TYR A 56 -2.09 -2.03 10.59
N GLN A 57 -1.92 -1.84 11.91
CA GLN A 57 -2.89 -1.11 12.69
C GLN A 57 -2.89 0.36 12.26
N VAL A 58 -4.08 0.90 12.03
CA VAL A 58 -4.25 2.31 11.65
C VAL A 58 -3.95 3.20 12.84
N ASP A 59 -3.08 4.18 12.59
CA ASP A 59 -2.83 5.33 13.45
C ASP A 59 -3.81 6.45 13.14
N SER A 60 -3.91 6.82 11.86
CA SER A 60 -4.78 7.89 11.39
C SER A 60 -5.33 7.59 10.00
N ASP A 61 -6.54 8.09 9.75
CA ASP A 61 -7.28 7.93 8.50
C ASP A 61 -7.89 9.29 8.13
N THR A 62 -7.15 10.04 7.33
CA THR A 62 -7.49 11.41 6.96
C THR A 62 -8.04 11.43 5.54
N SER A 63 -9.32 11.77 5.38
CA SER A 63 -9.99 11.90 4.08
C SER A 63 -10.24 13.37 3.71
N GLY A 64 -10.55 13.63 2.45
CA GLY A 64 -10.93 14.98 2.01
C GLY A 64 -9.76 15.95 1.81
N ILE A 65 -8.53 15.46 1.70
CA ILE A 65 -7.34 16.30 1.49
C ILE A 65 -7.36 16.83 0.06
N VAL A 66 -7.76 18.09 -0.12
CA VAL A 66 -7.81 18.75 -1.44
C VAL A 66 -6.43 19.31 -1.79
N VAL A 67 -5.86 18.82 -2.88
CA VAL A 67 -4.61 19.31 -3.46
C VAL A 67 -4.89 20.01 -4.78
N ASN A 68 -4.40 21.23 -4.88
CA ASN A 68 -4.45 22.02 -6.10
C ASN A 68 -3.11 21.93 -6.83
N HIS A 69 -3.06 21.07 -7.84
CA HIS A 69 -1.92 20.92 -8.73
C HIS A 69 -1.86 22.11 -9.68
N ALA A 70 -0.83 22.95 -9.51
CA ALA A 70 -0.66 24.19 -10.28
C ALA A 70 -0.48 23.93 -11.78
N LEU A 71 -0.94 24.86 -12.63
CA LEU A 71 -0.73 24.80 -14.09
C LEU A 71 0.76 24.63 -14.44
N VAL A 72 1.06 23.72 -15.38
CA VAL A 72 2.39 23.66 -16.00
C VAL A 72 2.31 24.46 -17.28
N ALA A 73 2.94 25.64 -17.30
CA ALA A 73 2.92 26.52 -18.47
C ALA A 73 3.47 25.83 -19.74
N SER A 74 3.06 26.30 -20.90
CA SER A 74 3.75 25.94 -22.15
C SER A 74 5.17 26.47 -22.13
N ALA A 75 6.09 25.77 -22.79
CA ALA A 75 7.38 26.33 -23.12
C ALA A 75 7.70 26.00 -24.57
N SER A 76 8.19 26.99 -25.31
CA SER A 76 8.63 26.85 -26.71
C SER A 76 10.10 26.46 -26.82
N THR A 77 10.86 26.58 -25.73
CA THR A 77 12.28 26.21 -25.67
C THR A 77 12.44 24.70 -25.60
N ALA A 78 13.35 24.15 -26.40
CA ALA A 78 13.72 22.75 -26.31
C ALA A 78 14.46 22.46 -25.01
N VAL A 79 13.98 21.51 -24.22
CA VAL A 79 14.72 20.97 -23.07
C VAL A 79 15.54 19.80 -23.60
N SER A 80 16.82 20.04 -23.88
CA SER A 80 17.77 19.00 -24.30
C SER A 80 18.80 18.77 -23.19
N SER A 81 18.88 17.52 -22.71
CA SER A 81 20.07 16.98 -22.05
C SER A 81 20.70 15.84 -22.86
N GLN A 82 20.18 15.55 -24.07
CA GLN A 82 20.60 14.44 -24.93
C GLN A 82 20.52 14.85 -26.41
N PRO A 83 21.56 14.60 -27.23
CA PRO A 83 21.68 15.13 -28.59
C PRO A 83 20.68 14.57 -29.63
N VAL A 84 19.84 13.60 -29.26
CA VAL A 84 18.98 12.87 -30.21
C VAL A 84 17.48 13.19 -30.05
N ILE A 85 17.05 13.82 -28.94
CA ILE A 85 15.63 14.13 -28.71
C ILE A 85 15.48 15.59 -28.25
N THR A 86 15.05 16.45 -29.17
CA THR A 86 14.64 17.83 -28.88
C THR A 86 13.19 17.80 -28.39
N ARG A 87 12.97 17.94 -27.08
CA ARG A 87 11.63 18.00 -26.51
C ARG A 87 11.23 19.44 -26.22
N VAL A 88 10.18 19.92 -26.89
CA VAL A 88 9.55 21.22 -26.59
C VAL A 88 8.62 21.07 -25.38
N GLY A 89 8.77 21.93 -24.39
CA GLY A 89 7.94 21.94 -23.18
C GLY A 89 8.74 22.14 -21.91
N GLN A 90 8.14 21.86 -20.75
CA GLN A 90 8.84 21.91 -19.47
C GLN A 90 8.43 20.75 -18.56
N VAL A 91 9.30 20.45 -17.60
CA VAL A 91 9.06 19.50 -16.52
C VAL A 91 9.12 20.26 -15.20
N VAL A 92 8.02 20.27 -14.47
CA VAL A 92 7.92 20.84 -13.13
C VAL A 92 7.89 19.70 -12.12
N LYS A 93 8.67 19.84 -11.06
CA LYS A 93 8.70 18.92 -9.92
C LYS A 93 8.36 19.69 -8.65
N THR A 94 7.43 19.18 -7.86
CA THR A 94 7.00 19.86 -6.63
C THR A 94 6.69 18.82 -5.56
N ASN A 95 7.23 19.02 -4.36
CA ASN A 95 6.84 18.24 -3.19
C ASN A 95 5.59 18.88 -2.57
N ILE A 96 4.58 18.05 -2.31
CA ILE A 96 3.30 18.44 -1.74
C ILE A 96 3.14 17.65 -0.45
N ASN A 97 3.05 18.34 0.68
CA ASN A 97 2.74 17.70 1.96
C ASN A 97 1.23 17.44 2.03
N LEU A 98 0.86 16.21 2.38
CA LEU A 98 -0.55 15.82 2.55
C LEU A 98 -0.95 15.77 4.02
N LEU A 99 -0.08 15.22 4.86
CA LEU A 99 -0.37 14.98 6.28
C LEU A 99 0.91 15.07 7.10
N ALA A 100 0.85 15.77 8.24
CA ALA A 100 1.84 15.65 9.31
C ALA A 100 1.33 14.61 10.32
N HIS A 101 2.08 13.53 10.55
CA HIS A 101 1.57 12.34 11.26
C HIS A 101 2.06 12.19 12.71
N GLY A 102 3.01 13.00 13.18
CA GLY A 102 3.44 13.02 14.58
C GLY A 102 4.22 11.78 15.09
N LEU A 103 4.32 10.71 14.30
CA LEU A 103 5.11 9.52 14.63
C LEU A 103 6.63 9.80 14.59
N PRO A 104 7.46 9.16 15.43
CA PRO A 104 8.91 9.40 15.49
C PRO A 104 9.71 8.70 14.37
N TYR A 105 9.03 8.03 13.44
CA TYR A 105 9.60 7.26 12.34
C TYR A 105 8.81 7.51 11.05
N ALA A 106 9.34 7.09 9.90
CA ALA A 106 8.60 7.09 8.65
C ALA A 106 7.63 5.89 8.63
N PRO A 107 6.31 6.11 8.69
CA PRO A 107 5.35 5.02 8.81
C PRO A 107 5.13 4.31 7.48
N ALA A 108 4.55 3.12 7.54
CA ALA A 108 3.83 2.57 6.39
C ALA A 108 2.54 3.38 6.17
N TYR A 109 2.12 3.54 4.92
CA TYR A 109 0.96 4.36 4.60
C TYR A 109 0.30 3.91 3.28
N MET A 110 -0.94 4.35 3.09
CA MET A 110 -1.67 4.26 1.83
C MET A 110 -2.23 5.62 1.47
N ILE A 111 -2.22 5.95 0.17
CA ILE A 111 -2.83 7.16 -0.37
C ILE A 111 -3.83 6.75 -1.43
N VAL A 112 -5.05 7.26 -1.34
CA VAL A 112 -6.14 6.96 -2.27
C VAL A 112 -6.59 8.23 -2.97
N SER A 113 -6.93 8.14 -4.26
CA SER A 113 -7.65 9.20 -4.99
C SER A 113 -8.62 8.61 -6.02
N ASN A 114 -9.83 9.18 -6.13
CA ASN A 114 -10.91 8.70 -6.99
C ASN A 114 -11.14 7.19 -6.83
N ASP A 115 -11.22 6.74 -5.57
CA ASP A 115 -11.50 5.36 -5.18
C ASP A 115 -10.44 4.31 -5.58
N GLY A 116 -9.21 4.73 -5.91
CA GLY A 116 -8.09 3.83 -6.16
C GLY A 116 -6.81 4.20 -5.43
N LEU A 117 -6.00 3.19 -5.11
CA LEU A 117 -4.69 3.37 -4.48
C LEU A 117 -3.71 4.09 -5.43
N ILE A 118 -3.08 5.15 -4.92
CA ILE A 118 -2.00 5.88 -5.58
C ILE A 118 -0.68 5.15 -5.31
N GLY A 119 -0.18 4.47 -6.34
CA GLY A 119 1.16 3.88 -6.34
C GLY A 119 2.23 4.86 -6.82
N GLN A 120 3.47 4.36 -6.91
CA GLN A 120 4.59 5.12 -7.45
C GLN A 120 4.36 5.53 -8.90
N SER A 121 4.63 6.80 -9.23
CA SER A 121 4.50 7.37 -10.58
C SER A 121 3.09 7.29 -11.19
N SER A 122 2.05 7.29 -10.35
CA SER A 122 0.64 7.21 -10.79
C SER A 122 0.27 8.40 -11.67
N LEU A 123 -0.31 8.13 -12.85
CA LEU A 123 -0.83 9.15 -13.76
C LEU A 123 -2.14 9.72 -13.20
N ILE A 124 -2.19 11.03 -12.98
CA ILE A 124 -3.40 11.72 -12.48
C ILE A 124 -4.00 12.70 -13.49
N GLN A 125 -3.26 12.98 -14.57
CA GLN A 125 -3.71 13.85 -15.66
C GLN A 125 -2.98 13.44 -16.95
N VAL A 126 -3.70 13.27 -18.04
CA VAL A 126 -3.12 13.01 -19.38
C VAL A 126 -3.79 13.95 -20.38
N ALA A 127 -2.99 14.53 -21.27
CA ALA A 127 -3.44 15.26 -22.45
C ALA A 127 -2.47 15.01 -23.60
N SER A 128 -2.80 15.44 -24.82
CA SER A 128 -1.93 15.23 -26.00
C SER A 128 -0.51 15.74 -25.74
N GLY A 129 0.46 14.81 -25.64
CA GLY A 129 1.89 15.06 -25.37
C GLY A 129 2.23 15.58 -23.96
N ARG A 130 1.27 15.59 -23.02
CA ARG A 130 1.39 16.22 -21.70
C ARG A 130 0.83 15.28 -20.63
N SER A 131 1.41 15.31 -19.44
CA SER A 131 0.96 14.43 -18.36
C SER A 131 1.34 14.97 -17.00
N ARG A 132 0.60 14.58 -15.97
CA ARG A 132 0.97 14.75 -14.57
C ARG A 132 1.01 13.40 -13.89
N ARG A 133 2.08 13.18 -13.13
CA ARG A 133 2.28 11.98 -12.32
C ARG A 133 2.53 12.37 -10.88
N VAL A 134 2.11 11.53 -9.95
CA VAL A 134 2.43 11.68 -8.54
C VAL A 134 3.12 10.43 -8.02
N SER A 135 4.09 10.63 -7.15
CA SER A 135 4.79 9.58 -6.42
C SER A 135 4.63 9.82 -4.92
N PRO A 136 3.98 8.92 -4.19
CA PRO A 136 3.91 9.02 -2.74
C PRO A 136 5.30 8.94 -2.10
N TRP A 137 5.48 9.68 -1.01
CA TRP A 137 6.64 9.59 -0.14
C TRP A 137 6.22 9.78 1.32
N ALA A 138 7.05 9.25 2.22
CA ALA A 138 6.97 9.55 3.65
C ALA A 138 8.36 9.79 4.21
N ASN A 139 8.43 10.64 5.24
CA ASN A 139 9.60 10.81 6.08
C ASN A 139 9.16 10.70 7.55
N SER A 140 10.03 11.05 8.50
CA SER A 140 9.73 10.97 9.93
C SER A 140 8.69 11.97 10.45
N THR A 141 8.16 12.86 9.61
CA THR A 141 7.24 13.92 10.04
C THR A 141 6.04 14.10 9.13
N HIS A 142 6.17 13.76 7.85
CA HIS A 142 5.17 14.03 6.83
C HIS A 142 5.00 12.85 5.87
N ILE A 143 3.78 12.71 5.39
CA ILE A 143 3.41 11.97 4.19
C ILE A 143 3.07 12.99 3.11
N GLY A 144 3.50 12.73 1.88
CA GLY A 144 3.28 13.64 0.78
C GLY A 144 3.34 13.00 -0.60
N LEU A 145 3.27 13.86 -1.61
CA LEU A 145 3.40 13.51 -3.02
C LEU A 145 4.57 14.28 -3.63
N LEU A 146 5.34 13.60 -4.48
CA LEU A 146 6.18 14.23 -5.47
C LEU A 146 5.33 14.35 -6.74
N ASP A 147 4.90 15.57 -7.04
CA ASP A 147 4.18 15.91 -8.26
C ASP A 147 5.18 16.19 -9.38
N VAL A 148 5.03 15.49 -10.50
CA VAL A 148 5.81 15.69 -11.72
C VAL A 148 4.85 16.03 -12.86
N GLY A 149 4.80 17.32 -13.17
CA GLY A 149 4.02 17.88 -14.26
C GLY A 149 4.87 18.05 -15.52
N ILE A 150 4.32 17.66 -16.66
CA ILE A 150 5.02 17.69 -17.94
C ILE A 150 4.14 18.36 -18.99
N SER A 151 4.62 19.48 -19.55
CA SER A 151 3.95 20.20 -20.63
C SER A 151 4.68 20.08 -21.97
N SER A 152 4.10 20.68 -23.01
CA SER A 152 4.67 20.77 -24.36
C SER A 152 4.67 22.23 -24.84
N ALA A 153 4.56 22.45 -26.15
CA ALA A 153 4.21 23.77 -26.71
C ALA A 153 2.84 24.29 -26.20
N SER A 154 2.03 23.43 -25.58
CA SER A 154 0.80 23.81 -24.87
C SER A 154 0.94 23.58 -23.37
N SER A 155 0.25 24.39 -22.57
CA SER A 155 0.21 24.24 -21.11
C SER A 155 -0.53 22.96 -20.71
N LEU A 156 -0.17 22.39 -19.56
CA LEU A 156 -1.00 21.42 -18.86
C LEU A 156 -1.84 22.17 -17.82
N ALA A 157 -3.16 22.07 -17.94
CA ALA A 157 -4.09 22.77 -17.08
C ALA A 157 -3.88 22.43 -15.60
N ALA A 158 -4.19 23.38 -14.71
CA ALA A 158 -4.28 23.10 -13.29
C ALA A 158 -5.33 22.01 -13.03
N LEU A 159 -5.15 21.25 -11.96
CA LEU A 159 -6.01 20.14 -11.59
C LEU A 159 -6.23 20.14 -10.07
N SER A 160 -7.48 20.04 -9.62
CA SER A 160 -7.79 19.79 -8.22
C SER A 160 -8.07 18.31 -8.03
N LYS A 161 -7.47 17.69 -7.01
CA LYS A 161 -7.68 16.29 -6.65
C LYS A 161 -7.86 16.16 -5.15
N THR A 162 -8.82 15.33 -4.76
CA THR A 162 -9.02 14.94 -3.37
C THR A 162 -8.28 13.63 -3.10
N TYR A 163 -7.60 13.58 -1.97
CA TYR A 163 -6.86 12.44 -1.49
C TYR A 163 -7.37 11.99 -0.12
N ARG A 164 -7.20 10.70 0.17
CA ARG A 164 -7.30 10.11 1.51
C ARG A 164 -5.95 9.49 1.85
N VAL A 165 -5.46 9.73 3.07
CA VAL A 165 -4.20 9.20 3.57
C VAL A 165 -4.50 8.34 4.79
N ILE A 166 -4.05 7.09 4.74
CA ILE A 166 -4.08 6.16 5.88
C ILE A 166 -2.65 5.94 6.33
N VAL A 167 -2.43 6.08 7.63
CA VAL A 167 -1.13 5.90 8.28
C VAL A 167 -1.22 4.67 9.17
N PHE A 168 -0.23 3.79 9.06
CA PHE A 168 -0.11 2.63 9.93
C PHE A 168 0.96 2.89 10.98
N LYS A 169 0.67 2.57 12.23
CA LYS A 169 1.67 2.58 13.29
C LYS A 169 2.44 1.26 13.28
N GLN A 170 3.72 1.34 13.60
CA GLN A 170 4.51 0.16 13.91
C GLN A 170 3.97 -0.45 15.22
N PRO A 171 3.76 -1.77 15.27
CA PRO A 171 3.29 -2.45 16.47
C PRO A 171 4.38 -2.39 17.54
N VAL A 172 3.99 -2.01 18.76
CA VAL A 172 4.85 -2.00 19.94
C VAL A 172 4.27 -3.01 20.93
N GLU A 173 5.14 -3.83 21.51
CA GLU A 173 4.75 -4.72 22.59
C GLU A 173 4.43 -3.88 23.83
N THR A 174 3.16 -3.88 24.24
CA THR A 174 2.69 -3.11 25.42
C THR A 174 2.39 -4.01 26.61
N ASP A 175 2.18 -5.29 26.36
CA ASP A 175 1.62 -6.21 27.33
C ASP A 175 2.61 -7.33 27.64
N SER A 176 2.61 -7.83 28.88
CA SER A 176 3.38 -9.02 29.27
C SER A 176 2.70 -10.34 28.89
N TYR A 177 1.45 -10.27 28.41
CA TYR A 177 0.62 -11.43 28.12
C TYR A 177 0.49 -11.64 26.62
N MET A 178 0.39 -12.92 26.23
CA MET A 178 0.36 -13.28 24.82
C MET A 178 -0.97 -13.06 24.15
N ALA A 179 -2.04 -13.34 24.87
CA ALA A 179 -3.37 -12.93 24.55
C ALA A 179 -4.03 -12.52 25.86
N ASP A 180 -4.82 -11.47 25.82
CA ASP A 180 -5.61 -11.03 26.94
C ASP A 180 -7.01 -10.70 26.46
N ILE A 181 -8.00 -10.95 27.31
CA ILE A 181 -9.38 -10.54 27.06
C ILE A 181 -9.81 -9.62 28.18
N ASP A 182 -9.94 -8.34 27.85
CA ASP A 182 -10.60 -7.38 28.72
C ASP A 182 -12.10 -7.69 28.66
N LEU A 183 -12.59 -8.41 29.65
CA LEU A 183 -13.99 -8.84 29.73
C LEU A 183 -14.94 -7.65 29.96
N ASP A 184 -14.46 -6.57 30.56
CA ASP A 184 -15.26 -5.38 30.82
C ASP A 184 -15.42 -4.55 29.54
N ALA A 185 -14.35 -4.42 28.75
CA ALA A 185 -14.37 -3.73 27.47
C ALA A 185 -14.80 -4.62 26.29
N GLY A 186 -14.80 -5.94 26.46
CA GLY A 186 -15.02 -6.91 25.38
C GLY A 186 -13.90 -6.91 24.33
N VAL A 187 -12.67 -6.56 24.73
CA VAL A 187 -11.54 -6.38 23.81
C VAL A 187 -10.57 -7.54 23.94
N LEU A 188 -10.32 -8.21 22.82
CA LEU A 188 -9.23 -9.18 22.68
C LEU A 188 -7.95 -8.43 22.27
N SER A 189 -6.86 -8.64 23.01
CA SER A 189 -5.50 -8.29 22.58
C SER A 189 -4.70 -9.56 22.31
N MET A 190 -3.81 -9.52 21.33
CA MET A 190 -2.94 -10.64 20.97
C MET A 190 -1.53 -10.16 20.60
N GLY A 191 -0.55 -11.05 20.77
CA GLY A 191 0.84 -10.79 20.37
C GLY A 191 1.51 -9.75 21.23
N TYR A 192 1.36 -9.79 22.56
CA TYR A 192 1.89 -8.77 23.48
C TYR A 192 1.30 -7.37 23.22
N GLY A 193 0.02 -7.30 22.83
CA GLY A 193 -0.67 -6.04 22.54
C GLY A 193 -0.44 -5.48 21.13
N LYS A 194 0.33 -6.16 20.27
CA LYS A 194 0.55 -5.76 18.87
C LYS A 194 -0.74 -5.74 18.05
N TRP A 195 -1.68 -6.64 18.37
CA TRP A 195 -3.01 -6.69 17.79
C TRP A 195 -4.05 -6.40 18.86
N ARG A 196 -5.03 -5.56 18.54
CA ARG A 196 -6.21 -5.35 19.36
C ARG A 196 -7.47 -5.34 18.51
N GLY A 197 -8.51 -6.03 18.99
CA GLY A 197 -9.77 -6.19 18.28
C GLY A 197 -10.63 -4.92 18.17
N ASP A 198 -10.35 -3.91 19.00
CA ASP A 198 -11.06 -2.62 19.03
C ASP A 198 -10.42 -1.54 18.14
N LEU A 199 -9.28 -1.85 17.50
CA LEU A 199 -8.53 -0.88 16.70
C LEU A 199 -8.62 -1.21 15.21
N LYS A 200 -8.69 -0.15 14.40
CA LYS A 200 -8.75 -0.26 12.94
C LYS A 200 -7.50 -0.89 12.37
N GLN A 201 -7.64 -1.81 11.44
CA GLN A 201 -6.52 -2.51 10.80
C GLN A 201 -6.75 -2.67 9.30
N LEU A 202 -5.65 -2.77 8.54
CA LEU A 202 -5.74 -3.26 7.16
C LEU A 202 -6.02 -4.77 7.18
N ARG A 203 -7.13 -5.18 6.59
CA ARG A 203 -7.56 -6.57 6.53
C ARG A 203 -7.83 -6.98 5.09
N GLN A 204 -7.77 -8.27 4.82
CA GLN A 204 -8.32 -8.80 3.58
C GLN A 204 -9.85 -8.69 3.66
N ALA A 205 -10.47 -8.07 2.65
CA ALA A 205 -11.92 -7.96 2.59
C ALA A 205 -12.54 -9.33 2.30
N VAL A 206 -13.61 -9.66 3.04
CA VAL A 206 -14.36 -10.93 2.89
C VAL A 206 -15.48 -10.81 1.84
N LEU A 207 -15.91 -9.59 1.54
CA LEU A 207 -16.95 -9.29 0.56
C LEU A 207 -16.34 -8.75 -0.73
N ALA A 208 -16.94 -9.12 -1.86
CA ALA A 208 -16.50 -8.78 -3.22
C ALA A 208 -16.64 -7.29 -3.59
N ASP A 209 -16.85 -6.41 -2.61
CA ASP A 209 -17.00 -4.99 -2.86
C ASP A 209 -15.61 -4.41 -3.12
N ALA A 210 -15.42 -3.89 -4.34
CA ALA A 210 -14.20 -3.20 -4.72
C ALA A 210 -13.88 -2.13 -3.68
N SER A 211 -12.68 -2.20 -3.13
CA SER A 211 -12.23 -1.26 -2.11
C SER A 211 -11.11 -0.40 -2.67
N PRO A 212 -11.04 0.88 -2.28
CA PRO A 212 -9.94 1.74 -2.69
C PRO A 212 -8.56 1.28 -2.20
N PHE A 213 -8.51 0.28 -1.32
CA PHE A 213 -7.29 -0.28 -0.75
C PHE A 213 -6.81 -1.54 -1.46
N ASP A 214 -7.48 -1.98 -2.52
CA ASP A 214 -7.12 -3.19 -3.23
C ASP A 214 -5.66 -3.15 -3.69
N VAL A 215 -4.91 -4.21 -3.37
CA VAL A 215 -3.46 -4.28 -3.61
C VAL A 215 -3.19 -5.16 -4.83
N PRO A 216 -2.60 -4.62 -5.92
CA PRO A 216 -2.27 -5.43 -7.09
C PRO A 216 -1.13 -6.41 -6.77
N LEU A 217 -1.31 -7.67 -7.14
CA LEU A 217 -0.35 -8.77 -6.90
C LEU A 217 0.77 -8.86 -7.93
N GLY A 218 0.80 -7.93 -8.89
CA GLY A 218 1.76 -7.97 -9.97
C GLY A 218 1.91 -6.63 -10.66
N ARG A 219 2.40 -6.68 -11.89
CA ARG A 219 2.62 -5.50 -12.71
C ARG A 219 1.31 -4.72 -12.90
N THR A 220 1.37 -3.40 -12.79
CA THR A 220 0.22 -2.48 -13.00
C THR A 220 0.40 -1.56 -14.19
N SER A 221 1.58 -1.56 -14.83
CA SER A 221 1.87 -0.72 -15.99
C SER A 221 2.65 -1.49 -17.06
N ASP A 222 2.34 -1.18 -18.31
CA ASP A 222 3.01 -1.71 -19.49
C ASP A 222 3.42 -0.56 -20.42
N ILE A 223 4.55 -0.72 -21.10
CA ILE A 223 5.07 0.26 -22.05
C ILE A 223 5.18 -0.42 -23.41
N ARG A 224 4.56 0.18 -24.43
CA ARG A 224 4.62 -0.28 -25.80
C ARG A 224 4.65 0.90 -26.77
N ASN A 225 5.49 0.81 -27.80
CA ASN A 225 5.71 1.86 -28.79
C ASN A 225 6.00 3.25 -28.16
N GLY A 226 6.78 3.28 -27.07
CA GLY A 226 7.11 4.51 -26.36
C GLY A 226 5.95 5.17 -25.59
N THR A 227 4.80 4.50 -25.49
CA THR A 227 3.61 4.96 -24.77
C THR A 227 3.23 3.97 -23.68
N SER A 228 2.42 4.39 -22.70
CA SER A 228 2.10 3.56 -21.53
C SER A 228 0.62 3.28 -21.37
N ARG A 229 0.32 2.09 -20.84
CA ARG A 229 -0.98 1.73 -20.28
C ARG A 229 -0.81 1.31 -18.82
N THR A 230 -1.64 1.87 -17.95
CA THR A 230 -1.68 1.55 -16.52
C THR A 230 -3.06 1.02 -16.17
N VAL A 231 -3.13 -0.06 -15.41
CA VAL A 231 -4.36 -0.65 -14.87
C VAL A 231 -4.23 -0.66 -13.36
N LEU A 232 -5.14 0.03 -12.68
CA LEU A 232 -5.23 0.09 -11.22
C LEU A 232 -5.95 -1.14 -10.67
N ALA A 233 -5.87 -1.34 -9.35
CA ALA A 233 -6.43 -2.51 -8.68
C ALA A 233 -7.98 -2.56 -8.73
N ASP A 234 -8.62 -1.40 -8.83
CA ASP A 234 -10.06 -1.21 -9.07
C ASP A 234 -10.48 -1.47 -10.53
N GLY A 235 -9.52 -1.80 -11.40
CA GLY A 235 -9.72 -1.99 -12.83
C GLY A 235 -9.69 -0.72 -13.67
N THR A 236 -9.51 0.46 -13.06
CA THR A 236 -9.41 1.74 -13.79
C THR A 236 -8.20 1.72 -14.73
N VAL A 237 -8.41 2.11 -16.00
CA VAL A 237 -7.39 2.05 -17.04
C VAL A 237 -7.00 3.45 -17.51
N PHE A 238 -5.70 3.76 -17.46
CA PHE A 238 -5.10 4.92 -18.10
C PHE A 238 -4.30 4.49 -19.32
N THR A 239 -4.74 4.86 -20.51
CA THR A 239 -4.03 4.54 -21.76
C THR A 239 -3.56 5.82 -22.45
N SER A 240 -2.26 5.89 -22.72
CA SER A 240 -1.68 6.98 -23.52
C SER A 240 -2.02 6.79 -25.00
N SER A 241 -2.30 7.89 -25.69
CA SER A 241 -2.51 7.87 -27.15
C SER A 241 -1.29 7.25 -27.85
N GLY A 242 -1.52 6.27 -28.72
CA GLY A 242 -0.48 5.53 -29.44
C GLY A 242 -0.07 4.19 -28.81
N TYR A 243 -0.65 3.83 -27.66
CA TYR A 243 -0.47 2.50 -27.08
C TYR A 243 -1.23 1.46 -27.91
N ASP A 244 -0.49 0.50 -28.45
CA ASP A 244 -0.97 -0.56 -29.35
C ASP A 244 -0.92 -1.96 -28.69
N GLY A 245 -0.72 -2.02 -27.37
CA GLY A 245 -0.68 -3.26 -26.61
C GLY A 245 -2.03 -3.71 -26.06
N SER A 246 -2.02 -4.84 -25.35
CA SER A 246 -3.21 -5.49 -24.78
C SER A 246 -3.13 -5.73 -23.27
N PHE A 247 -2.34 -4.93 -22.55
CA PHE A 247 -2.12 -5.16 -21.12
C PHE A 247 -3.41 -4.97 -20.29
N ALA A 248 -3.77 -6.01 -19.54
CA ALA A 248 -5.01 -6.11 -18.77
C ALA A 248 -4.85 -5.85 -17.27
N GLY A 249 -3.62 -5.60 -16.78
CA GLY A 249 -3.35 -5.52 -15.34
C GLY A 249 -3.03 -6.89 -14.72
N SER A 250 -2.85 -6.90 -13.41
CA SER A 250 -2.68 -8.12 -12.60
C SER A 250 -3.87 -8.28 -11.67
N ALA A 251 -4.08 -9.49 -11.15
CA ALA A 251 -5.04 -9.72 -10.07
C ALA A 251 -4.71 -8.86 -8.84
N SER A 252 -5.72 -8.56 -8.04
CA SER A 252 -5.60 -7.78 -6.80
C SER A 252 -6.10 -8.59 -5.61
N ILE A 253 -5.52 -8.36 -4.44
CA ILE A 253 -6.11 -8.75 -3.15
C ILE A 253 -7.06 -7.64 -2.75
N GLN A 254 -8.30 -8.02 -2.43
CA GLN A 254 -9.26 -7.08 -1.88
C GLN A 254 -8.93 -6.77 -0.43
N CYS A 255 -8.85 -5.49 -0.10
CA CYS A 255 -8.45 -5.06 1.24
C CYS A 255 -9.47 -4.07 1.82
N SER A 256 -9.78 -4.17 3.11
CA SER A 256 -10.60 -3.19 3.84
C SER A 256 -9.82 -2.60 5.01
N VAL A 257 -10.24 -1.43 5.46
CA VAL A 257 -9.77 -0.82 6.70
C VAL A 257 -10.95 -0.76 7.65
N GLU A 258 -10.92 -1.63 8.65
CA GLU A 258 -11.99 -1.89 9.61
C GLU A 258 -11.48 -1.84 11.04
#